data_AF-A0A2P2BYY6-F1
#
_entry.id   AF-A0A2P2BYY6-F1
#
_cell.length_a   1.000
_cell.length_b   1.000
_cell.length_c   1.000
_cell.angle_alpha   90.00
_cell.angle_beta   90.00
_cell.angle_gamma   90.00
#
_symmetry.space_group_name_H-M   'P 1'
#
loop_
_entity.id
_entity.type
_entity.pdbx_description
1 polymer ?
#
loop_
_entity_poly.entity_id
_entity_poly.type
_entity_poly.pdbx_seq_one_letter_code
_entity_poly.pdbx_strand_id
1 'polypeptide(L)'
;MIPTRHALYAAASTLALAVAVVLPAAPATAAATVDHPECFFEPGDIPGVDEFFPATCTIITTASGITTVVGHAQLPEGYTLSETFVGTLPCFGGIGRVTATVSGRVNATCHLRP
;
A
#
# COMPACT_ATOMS: atom_id res chain seq x y z
N MET A 1 11.08 -17.63 -85.90
CA MET A 1 10.99 -16.16 -85.80
C MET A 1 10.20 -15.83 -84.54
N ILE A 2 10.74 -14.96 -83.69
CA ILE A 2 10.29 -14.60 -82.32
C ILE A 2 9.53 -13.25 -82.41
N PRO A 3 8.47 -13.00 -81.61
CA PRO A 3 8.69 -12.19 -80.40
C PRO A 3 7.99 -12.72 -79.14
N THR A 4 8.81 -12.93 -78.12
CA THR A 4 8.58 -12.69 -76.70
C THR A 4 7.87 -11.35 -76.49
N ARG A 5 6.81 -11.31 -75.66
CA ARG A 5 6.43 -10.11 -74.89
C ARG A 5 5.84 -10.49 -73.54
N HIS A 6 6.68 -10.38 -72.51
CA HIS A 6 6.23 -10.16 -71.15
C HIS A 6 5.57 -8.78 -71.07
N ALA A 7 4.37 -8.69 -70.49
CA ALA A 7 3.77 -7.45 -70.03
C ALA A 7 3.18 -7.73 -68.65
N LEU A 8 4.00 -7.55 -67.60
CA LEU A 8 4.07 -6.34 -66.78
C LEU A 8 2.77 -6.03 -66.02
N TYR A 9 2.83 -6.38 -64.73
CA TYR A 9 2.39 -5.58 -63.58
C TYR A 9 1.05 -4.82 -63.68
N ALA A 10 0.02 -5.38 -63.05
CA ALA A 10 -0.97 -4.57 -62.35
C ALA A 10 -0.74 -4.73 -60.84
N ALA A 11 0.11 -3.86 -60.29
CA ALA A 11 0.28 -3.74 -58.85
C ALA A 11 -1.04 -3.22 -58.25
N ALA A 12 -1.80 -4.09 -57.61
CA ALA A 12 -2.95 -3.71 -56.80
C ALA A 12 -2.45 -3.12 -55.48
N SER A 13 -2.07 -1.84 -55.49
CA SER A 13 -1.80 -1.09 -54.26
C SER A 13 -3.10 -0.60 -53.67
N THR A 14 -3.82 -1.45 -52.95
CA THR A 14 -4.89 -1.00 -52.05
C THR A 14 -4.26 -0.27 -50.88
N LEU A 15 -4.32 1.07 -50.89
CA LEU A 15 -4.08 1.88 -49.69
C LEU A 15 -5.15 1.50 -48.65
N ALA A 16 -4.80 0.67 -47.68
CA ALA A 16 -5.59 0.49 -46.48
C ALA A 16 -5.43 1.73 -45.60
N LEU A 17 -6.49 2.54 -45.50
CA LEU A 17 -6.58 3.59 -44.47
C LEU A 17 -6.58 2.91 -43.09
N ALA A 18 -5.46 3.02 -42.36
CA ALA A 18 -5.42 2.67 -40.95
C ALA A 18 -6.15 3.76 -40.15
N VAL A 19 -7.44 3.55 -39.87
CA VAL A 19 -8.16 4.35 -38.88
C VAL A 19 -7.62 3.97 -37.50
N ALA A 20 -6.78 4.83 -36.94
CA ALA A 20 -6.33 4.70 -35.56
C ALA A 20 -7.52 4.94 -34.63
N VAL A 21 -8.15 3.87 -34.16
CA VAL A 21 -9.18 3.95 -33.11
C VAL A 21 -8.46 4.32 -31.81
N VAL A 22 -8.50 5.60 -31.44
CA VAL A 22 -8.09 6.04 -30.11
C VAL A 22 -9.19 5.62 -29.14
N LEU A 23 -9.07 4.42 -28.58
CA LEU A 23 -9.93 4.00 -27.46
C LEU A 23 -9.59 4.89 -26.27
N PRO A 24 -10.58 5.50 -25.59
CA PRO A 24 -10.33 6.18 -24.33
C PRO A 24 -9.86 5.12 -23.32
N ALA A 25 -8.60 5.24 -22.88
CA ALA A 25 -8.12 4.46 -21.75
C ALA A 25 -8.96 4.87 -20.52
N ALA A 26 -9.72 3.92 -19.97
CA ALA A 26 -10.39 4.14 -18.70
C ALA A 26 -9.32 4.49 -17.64
N PRO A 27 -9.56 5.48 -16.76
CA PRO A 27 -8.61 5.77 -15.69
C PRO A 27 -8.45 4.51 -14.83
N ALA A 28 -7.20 4.07 -14.64
CA ALA A 28 -6.90 3.00 -13.71
C ALA A 28 -7.10 3.53 -12.29
N THR A 29 -8.29 3.36 -11.72
CA THR A 29 -8.51 3.53 -10.28
C THR A 29 -7.95 2.31 -9.57
N ALA A 30 -6.67 2.39 -9.17
CA ALA A 30 -6.08 1.43 -8.25
C ALA A 30 -6.78 1.58 -6.89
N ALA A 31 -7.67 0.65 -6.56
CA ALA A 31 -8.33 0.61 -5.26
C ALA A 31 -7.33 0.15 -4.19
N ALA A 32 -7.45 0.72 -2.98
CA ALA A 32 -6.83 0.17 -1.78
C ALA A 32 -7.90 -0.63 -1.01
N THR A 33 -7.50 -1.74 -0.40
CA THR A 33 -8.32 -2.43 0.60
C THR A 33 -8.03 -1.84 1.97
N VAL A 34 -9.07 -1.66 2.77
CA VAL A 34 -8.97 -1.11 4.12
C VAL A 34 -9.67 -2.06 5.09
N ASP A 35 -8.90 -2.65 5.98
CA ASP A 35 -9.37 -3.58 7.00
C ASP A 35 -9.21 -2.98 8.40
N HIS A 36 -10.13 -3.32 9.29
CA HIS A 36 -10.15 -2.84 10.69
C HIS A 36 -10.13 -4.03 11.66
N PRO A 37 -9.02 -4.78 11.74
CA PRO A 37 -8.94 -5.92 12.65
C PRO A 37 -8.77 -5.47 14.11
N GLU A 38 -9.12 -6.37 15.02
CA GLU A 38 -8.71 -6.26 16.41
C GLU A 38 -7.18 -6.39 16.53
N CYS A 39 -6.57 -5.56 17.37
CA CYS A 39 -5.14 -5.62 17.64
C CYS A 39 -4.82 -5.11 19.05
N PHE A 40 -3.59 -5.34 19.49
CA PHE A 40 -3.11 -4.96 20.81
C PHE A 40 -1.65 -4.55 20.76
N PHE A 41 -1.22 -3.77 21.75
CA PHE A 41 0.18 -3.57 22.10
C PHE A 41 0.58 -4.60 23.16
N GLU A 42 1.84 -5.02 23.11
CA GLU A 42 2.41 -6.03 23.99
C GLU A 42 3.19 -5.39 25.15
N PRO A 43 3.37 -6.11 26.28
CA PRO A 43 4.30 -5.71 27.32
C PRO A 43 5.69 -5.38 26.75
N GLY A 44 6.17 -4.17 27.03
CA GLY A 44 7.47 -3.69 26.55
C GLY A 44 7.46 -2.93 25.22
N ASP A 45 6.35 -2.89 24.47
CA ASP A 45 6.24 -2.03 23.27
C ASP A 45 6.38 -0.54 23.63
N ILE A 46 5.84 -0.17 24.80
CA ILE A 46 6.01 1.13 25.42
C ILE A 46 6.83 0.96 26.71
N PRO A 47 7.91 1.73 26.92
CA PRO A 47 8.72 1.62 28.13
C PRO A 47 7.89 1.81 29.41
N GLY A 48 8.04 0.86 30.34
CA GLY A 48 7.33 0.89 31.62
C GLY A 48 5.90 0.38 31.59
N VAL A 49 5.39 -0.07 30.43
CA VAL A 49 4.09 -0.74 30.31
C VAL A 49 4.32 -2.25 30.23
N ASP A 50 3.81 -2.98 31.21
CA ASP A 50 4.02 -4.42 31.39
C ASP A 50 2.74 -5.26 31.23
N GLU A 51 1.74 -4.72 30.52
CA GLU A 51 0.51 -5.44 30.19
C GLU A 51 0.10 -5.28 28.72
N PHE A 52 -0.75 -6.20 28.25
CA PHE A 52 -1.39 -6.10 26.95
C PHE A 52 -2.52 -5.09 26.99
N PHE A 53 -2.65 -4.25 25.97
CA PHE A 53 -3.75 -3.31 25.88
C PHE A 53 -4.29 -3.16 24.46
N PRO A 54 -5.63 -3.03 24.32
CA PRO A 54 -6.27 -3.02 23.02
C PRO A 54 -5.94 -1.76 22.21
N ALA A 55 -5.89 -1.92 20.90
CA ALA A 55 -5.68 -0.84 19.96
C ALA A 55 -6.71 -0.91 18.82
N THR A 56 -7.08 0.24 18.29
CA THR A 56 -7.80 0.34 17.03
C THR A 56 -6.80 0.26 15.90
N CYS A 57 -6.89 -0.79 15.07
CA CYS A 57 -6.02 -0.95 13.91
C CYS A 57 -6.73 -0.67 12.59
N THR A 58 -5.99 -0.07 11.68
CA THR A 58 -6.35 0.06 10.26
C THR A 58 -5.22 -0.50 9.42
N ILE A 59 -5.54 -1.49 8.58
CA ILE A 59 -4.62 -2.04 7.59
C ILE A 59 -5.04 -1.53 6.22
N ILE A 60 -4.13 -0.87 5.52
CA ILE A 60 -4.35 -0.31 4.20
C ILE A 60 -3.41 -1.02 3.24
N THR A 61 -3.97 -1.79 2.31
CA THR A 61 -3.18 -2.48 1.27
C THR A 61 -3.49 -1.86 -0.09
N THR A 62 -2.46 -1.33 -0.76
CA THR A 62 -2.60 -0.77 -2.10
C THR A 62 -2.59 -1.88 -3.15
N ALA A 63 -3.12 -1.59 -4.36
CA ALA A 63 -3.04 -2.52 -5.48
C ALA A 63 -1.60 -2.91 -5.88
N SER A 64 -0.59 -2.11 -5.51
CA SER A 64 0.82 -2.43 -5.71
C SER A 64 1.41 -3.34 -4.62
N GLY A 65 0.60 -3.82 -3.67
CA GLY A 65 1.00 -4.70 -2.57
C GLY A 65 1.66 -3.99 -1.38
N ILE A 66 1.73 -2.66 -1.38
CA ILE A 66 2.24 -1.91 -0.23
C ILE A 66 1.17 -1.97 0.87
N THR A 67 1.56 -2.42 2.06
CA THR A 67 0.66 -2.49 3.21
C THR A 67 1.11 -1.49 4.28
N THR A 68 0.19 -0.65 4.74
CA THR A 68 0.39 0.24 5.88
C THR A 68 -0.52 -0.20 7.01
N VAL A 69 0.05 -0.47 8.17
CA VAL A 69 -0.69 -0.75 9.40
C VAL A 69 -0.59 0.47 10.29
N VAL A 70 -1.74 0.97 10.75
CA VAL A 70 -1.84 2.08 11.69
C VAL A 70 -2.54 1.58 12.94
N GLY A 71 -1.94 1.78 14.10
CA GLY A 71 -2.51 1.40 15.40
C GLY A 71 -2.69 2.62 16.28
N HIS A 72 -3.85 2.74 16.90
CA HIS A 72 -4.17 3.81 17.86
C HIS A 72 -4.64 3.22 19.17
N ALA A 73 -4.09 3.69 20.28
CA ALA A 73 -4.52 3.26 21.61
C ALA A 73 -4.38 4.37 22.65
N GLN A 74 -4.92 4.10 23.83
CA GLN A 74 -4.70 4.86 25.04
C GLN A 74 -3.96 3.97 26.03
N LEU A 75 -2.97 4.51 26.74
CA LEU A 75 -2.30 3.80 27.81
C LEU A 75 -3.32 3.38 28.86
N PRO A 76 -3.17 2.17 29.43
CA PRO A 76 -4.09 1.70 30.45
C PRO A 76 -4.06 2.55 31.71
N GLU A 77 -5.10 2.43 32.51
CA GLU A 77 -5.18 3.13 33.79
C GLU A 77 -4.00 2.74 34.69
N GLY A 78 -3.42 3.73 35.38
CA GLY A 78 -2.24 3.53 36.23
C GLY A 78 -0.90 3.67 35.50
N TYR A 79 -0.87 3.61 34.16
CA TYR A 79 0.34 3.86 33.39
C TYR A 79 0.43 5.33 32.94
N THR A 80 1.60 5.93 33.13
CA THR A 80 1.91 7.27 32.64
C THR A 80 3.36 7.32 32.19
N LEU A 81 3.65 8.25 31.28
CA LEU A 81 5.02 8.50 30.85
C LEU A 81 5.48 9.85 31.39
N SER A 82 6.73 9.91 31.85
CA SER A 82 7.38 11.17 32.25
C SER A 82 7.67 12.08 31.06
N GLU A 83 7.83 11.50 29.87
CA GLU A 83 8.09 12.20 28.62
C GLU A 83 7.45 11.47 27.43
N THR A 84 7.39 12.13 26.27
CA THR A 84 6.90 11.47 25.05
C THR A 84 7.93 10.47 24.55
N PHE A 85 7.54 9.20 24.50
CA PHE A 85 8.35 8.14 23.94
C PHE A 85 8.18 8.07 22.43
N VAL A 86 9.30 7.89 21.72
CA VAL A 86 9.34 7.57 20.30
C VAL A 86 10.28 6.40 20.12
N GLY A 87 9.79 5.32 19.50
CA GLY A 87 10.57 4.12 19.32
C GLY A 87 10.17 3.34 18.08
N THR A 88 10.71 2.13 18.01
CA THR A 88 10.38 1.14 16.99
C THR A 88 9.73 -0.06 17.63
N LEU A 89 8.76 -0.67 16.96
CA LEU A 89 8.15 -1.93 17.40
C LEU A 89 8.17 -2.97 16.28
N PRO A 90 8.27 -4.27 16.61
CA PRO A 90 8.06 -5.34 15.64
C PRO A 90 6.60 -5.31 15.19
N CYS A 91 6.37 -5.47 13.88
CA CYS A 91 5.05 -5.21 13.32
C CYS A 91 4.78 -6.11 12.11
N PHE A 92 3.99 -7.18 12.29
CA PHE A 92 3.56 -8.08 11.21
C PHE A 92 4.68 -8.44 10.20
N GLY A 93 5.87 -8.80 10.69
CA GLY A 93 7.03 -9.17 9.86
C GLY A 93 7.95 -8.01 9.42
N GLY A 94 7.67 -6.78 9.85
CA GLY A 94 8.51 -5.59 9.65
C GLY A 94 8.83 -4.84 10.94
N ILE A 95 9.39 -3.64 10.81
CA ILE A 95 9.67 -2.72 11.92
C ILE A 95 8.84 -1.45 11.70
N GLY A 96 7.98 -1.14 12.67
CA GLY A 96 7.18 0.07 12.71
C GLY A 96 7.79 1.16 13.58
N ARG A 97 7.21 2.34 13.52
CA ARG A 97 7.47 3.45 14.45
C ARG A 97 6.30 3.59 15.41
N VAL A 98 6.59 3.79 16.68
CA VAL A 98 5.60 4.07 17.72
C VAL A 98 5.88 5.39 18.41
N THR A 99 4.83 6.07 18.82
CA THR A 99 4.86 7.29 19.62
C THR A 99 3.83 7.19 20.73
N ALA A 100 4.27 7.30 21.97
CA ALA A 100 3.41 7.34 23.15
C ALA A 100 3.62 8.67 23.88
N THR A 101 2.56 9.46 24.02
CA THR A 101 2.63 10.81 24.62
C THR A 101 2.47 10.76 26.13
N VAL A 102 2.86 11.83 26.81
CA VAL A 102 2.62 12.04 28.26
C VAL A 102 1.14 11.97 28.63
N SER A 103 0.24 12.32 27.71
CA SER A 103 -1.21 12.16 27.89
C SER A 103 -1.70 10.72 27.73
N GLY A 104 -0.80 9.76 27.54
CA GLY A 104 -1.07 8.35 27.31
C GLY A 104 -1.58 8.00 25.91
N ARG A 105 -1.54 8.91 24.94
CA ARG A 105 -1.97 8.58 23.57
C ARG A 105 -0.88 7.79 22.87
N VAL A 106 -1.20 6.62 22.34
CA VAL A 106 -0.26 5.76 21.61
C VAL A 106 -0.65 5.69 20.14
N ASN A 107 0.32 5.91 19.26
CA ASN A 107 0.17 5.76 17.82
C ASN A 107 1.32 4.94 17.26
N ALA A 108 1.01 3.95 16.44
CA ALA A 108 1.98 3.14 15.74
C ALA A 108 1.72 3.17 14.23
N THR A 109 2.78 3.13 13.44
CA THR A 109 2.69 3.01 11.98
C THR A 109 3.76 2.08 11.46
N CYS A 110 3.35 1.14 10.62
CA CYS A 110 4.21 0.12 10.05
C CYS A 110 4.01 0.11 8.53
N HIS A 111 5.10 0.07 7.78
CA HIS A 111 5.07 -0.02 6.33
C HIS A 111 5.71 -1.32 5.89
N LEU A 112 4.91 -2.19 5.28
CA LEU A 112 5.33 -3.44 4.68
C LEU A 112 5.37 -3.25 3.17
N ARG A 113 6.52 -3.59 2.58
CA ARG A 113 6.70 -3.63 1.13
C ARG A 113 6.68 -5.10 0.68
N PRO A 114 6.22 -5.39 -0.54
CA PRO A 114 6.29 -6.73 -1.13
C PRO A 114 7.71 -7.32 -1.12
#